data_AF-A0A8T3R596-F1
#
_entry.id   AF-A0A8T3R596-F1
#
_cell.length_a   1.000
_cell.length_b   1.000
_cell.length_c   1.000
_cell.angle_alpha   90.00
_cell.angle_beta   90.00
_cell.angle_gamma   90.00
#
_symmetry.space_group_name_H-M   'P 1'
#
loop_
_entity.id
_entity.type
_entity.pdbx_description
1 polymer ?
#
loop_
_entity_poly.entity_id
_entity_poly.type
_entity_poly.pdbx_seq_one_letter_code
_entity_poly.pdbx_strand_id
1 'polypeptide(L)'
;DDLPDYHGGFSETDIDGLLQMLDVNSMGWAAFLAPIVMGNPDRPDLTSDLETTFCSIDPLMARQFAQVTFLADNRADLPKVTIPSLIIQCRDDAVASMDVGLFVHREVPDSTFRVIEATGHCPHVSHPQATVATIREYLAEQDRAGLVATP
;
A
#
# COMPACT_ATOMS: atom_id res chain seq x y z
N ASP A 1 -3.28 -8.99 13.74
CA ASP A 1 -2.27 -8.52 14.70
C ASP A 1 -1.57 -9.69 15.35
N ASP A 2 -0.27 -9.54 15.61
CA ASP A 2 0.52 -10.43 16.47
C ASP A 2 1.23 -9.56 17.52
N LEU A 3 0.45 -9.05 18.47
CA LEU A 3 0.95 -8.12 19.48
C LEU A 3 1.90 -8.83 20.48
N PRO A 4 2.95 -8.14 20.96
CA PRO A 4 3.27 -6.73 20.71
C PRO A 4 4.09 -6.48 19.44
N ASP A 5 4.48 -7.54 18.72
CA ASP A 5 5.52 -7.48 17.69
C ASP A 5 5.03 -6.93 16.34
N TYR A 6 3.73 -7.04 16.06
CA TYR A 6 3.08 -6.55 14.84
C TYR A 6 1.64 -6.09 15.06
N HIS A 7 1.35 -4.86 14.62
CA HIS A 7 0.01 -4.29 14.55
C HIS A 7 -0.32 -3.93 13.08
N GLY A 8 -1.29 -4.64 12.49
CA GLY A 8 -1.59 -4.62 11.06
C GLY A 8 -2.64 -3.60 10.63
N GLY A 9 -3.38 -3.02 11.58
CA GLY A 9 -4.34 -1.93 11.32
C GLY A 9 -5.76 -2.36 10.94
N PHE A 10 -5.95 -3.57 10.39
CA PHE A 10 -7.27 -4.17 10.17
C PHE A 10 -7.50 -5.35 11.11
N SER A 11 -8.71 -5.47 11.64
CA SER A 11 -9.15 -6.72 12.28
C SER A 11 -9.61 -7.73 11.22
N GLU A 12 -9.61 -9.01 11.58
CA GLU A 12 -10.17 -10.08 10.75
C GLU A 12 -11.65 -9.79 10.39
N THR A 13 -12.41 -9.26 11.34
CA THR A 13 -13.81 -8.88 11.12
C THR A 13 -13.97 -7.73 10.11
N ASP A 14 -13.04 -6.77 10.08
CA ASP A 14 -13.06 -5.69 9.08
C ASP A 14 -12.83 -6.25 7.67
N ILE A 15 -11.86 -7.16 7.53
CA ILE A 15 -11.54 -7.82 6.26
C ILE A 15 -12.71 -8.69 5.79
N ASP A 16 -13.28 -9.51 6.68
CA ASP A 16 -14.45 -10.32 6.36
C ASP A 16 -15.64 -9.47 5.90
N GLY A 17 -15.87 -8.34 6.55
CA GLY A 17 -16.91 -7.37 6.17
C GLY A 17 -16.67 -6.78 4.77
N LEU A 18 -15.43 -6.40 4.45
CA LEU A 18 -15.05 -5.91 3.12
C LEU A 18 -15.31 -6.98 2.04
N LEU A 19 -14.91 -8.22 2.29
CA LEU A 19 -15.10 -9.33 1.35
C LEU A 19 -16.58 -9.69 1.18
N GLN A 20 -17.36 -9.69 2.26
CA GLN A 20 -18.81 -9.92 2.20
C GLN A 20 -19.51 -8.81 1.42
N MET A 21 -19.07 -7.55 1.55
CA MET A 21 -19.66 -6.43 0.81
C MET A 21 -19.47 -6.58 -0.70
N LEU A 22 -18.31 -7.08 -1.16
CA LEU A 22 -18.09 -7.42 -2.57
C LEU A 22 -19.07 -8.47 -3.09
N ASP A 23 -19.42 -9.46 -2.27
CA ASP A 23 -20.33 -10.55 -2.65
C ASP A 23 -21.78 -10.06 -2.84
N VAL A 24 -22.21 -9.04 -2.10
CA VAL A 24 -23.61 -8.56 -2.10
C VAL A 24 -23.81 -7.23 -2.82
N ASN A 25 -22.80 -6.36 -2.89
CA ASN A 25 -22.85 -5.05 -3.52
C ASN A 25 -21.43 -4.51 -3.84
N SER A 26 -20.92 -4.83 -5.03
CA SER A 26 -19.61 -4.36 -5.51
C SER A 26 -19.50 -2.84 -5.65
N MET A 27 -20.56 -2.15 -6.09
CA MET A 27 -20.57 -0.68 -6.19
C MET A 27 -20.51 -0.04 -4.80
N GLY A 28 -21.26 -0.57 -3.83
CA GLY A 28 -21.21 -0.11 -2.44
C GLY A 28 -19.85 -0.34 -1.80
N TRP A 29 -19.21 -1.47 -2.11
CA TRP A 29 -17.83 -1.73 -1.71
C TRP A 29 -16.86 -0.71 -2.30
N ALA A 30 -16.97 -0.40 -3.59
CA ALA A 30 -16.12 0.60 -4.24
C ALA A 30 -16.27 1.98 -3.60
N ALA A 31 -17.51 2.44 -3.40
CA ALA A 31 -17.82 3.73 -2.77
C ALA A 31 -17.37 3.79 -1.30
N PHE A 32 -17.34 2.65 -0.60
CA PHE A 32 -16.83 2.57 0.76
C PHE A 32 -15.30 2.59 0.83
N LEU A 33 -14.62 1.78 0.01
CA LEU A 33 -13.18 1.56 0.12
C LEU A 33 -12.36 2.67 -0.54
N ALA A 34 -12.81 3.22 -1.68
CA ALA A 34 -12.08 4.25 -2.41
C ALA A 34 -11.67 5.47 -1.55
N PRO A 35 -12.55 6.10 -0.73
CA PRO A 35 -12.16 7.23 0.10
C PRO A 35 -11.16 6.86 1.20
N ILE A 36 -11.20 5.63 1.72
CA ILE A 36 -10.25 5.14 2.73
C ILE A 36 -8.86 4.98 2.11
N VAL A 37 -8.78 4.36 0.93
CA VAL A 37 -7.54 4.13 0.19
C VAL A 37 -6.95 5.46 -0.30
N MET A 38 -7.78 6.35 -0.87
CA MET A 38 -7.30 7.61 -1.43
C MET A 38 -6.92 8.63 -0.35
N GLY A 39 -7.71 8.74 0.73
CA GLY A 39 -7.37 9.58 1.89
C GLY A 39 -7.23 11.09 1.59
N ASN A 40 -7.79 11.59 0.49
CA ASN A 40 -7.66 13.00 0.09
C ASN A 40 -9.03 13.68 -0.05
N PRO A 41 -9.70 14.03 1.07
CA PRO A 41 -11.04 14.63 1.04
C PRO A 41 -11.09 15.99 0.33
N ASP A 42 -9.98 16.75 0.34
CA ASP A 42 -9.87 18.04 -0.34
C ASP A 42 -9.71 17.91 -1.87
N ARG A 43 -9.51 16.69 -2.38
CA ARG A 43 -9.37 16.37 -3.81
C ARG A 43 -10.32 15.22 -4.19
N PRO A 44 -11.64 15.46 -4.15
CA PRO A 44 -12.65 14.40 -4.31
C PRO A 44 -12.57 13.69 -5.66
N ASP A 45 -12.12 14.37 -6.72
CA ASP A 45 -11.96 13.79 -8.06
C ASP A 45 -11.05 12.54 -8.04
N LEU A 46 -9.98 12.55 -7.22
CA LEU A 46 -9.08 11.40 -7.10
C LEU A 46 -9.79 10.17 -6.52
N THR A 47 -10.70 10.41 -5.57
CA THR A 47 -11.51 9.33 -4.98
C THR A 47 -12.53 8.81 -6.00
N SER A 48 -13.18 9.73 -6.72
CA SER A 48 -14.15 9.39 -7.78
C SER A 48 -13.51 8.55 -8.90
N ASP A 49 -12.28 8.89 -9.30
CA ASP A 49 -11.53 8.15 -10.32
C ASP A 49 -11.18 6.73 -9.82
N LEU A 50 -10.77 6.61 -8.56
CA LEU A 50 -10.47 5.31 -7.94
C LEU A 50 -11.74 4.45 -7.80
N GLU A 51 -12.85 5.03 -7.35
CA GLU A 51 -14.15 4.36 -7.28
C GLU A 51 -14.61 3.87 -8.65
N THR A 52 -14.49 4.72 -9.68
CA THR A 52 -14.81 4.36 -11.06
C THR A 52 -13.96 3.18 -11.54
N THR A 53 -12.67 3.18 -11.19
CA THR A 53 -11.75 2.09 -11.49
C THR A 53 -12.21 0.80 -10.83
N PHE A 54 -12.53 0.81 -9.53
CA PHE A 54 -13.06 -0.36 -8.82
C PHE A 54 -14.36 -0.88 -9.43
N CYS A 55 -15.30 0.01 -9.78
CA CYS A 55 -16.55 -0.34 -10.44
C CYS A 55 -16.37 -0.95 -11.84
N SER A 56 -15.23 -0.69 -12.50
CA SER A 56 -14.94 -1.22 -13.84
C SER A 56 -14.35 -2.64 -13.83
N ILE A 57 -13.92 -3.14 -12.67
CA ILE A 57 -13.35 -4.49 -12.54
C ILE A 57 -14.48 -5.52 -12.51
N ASP A 58 -14.29 -6.64 -13.20
CA ASP A 58 -15.21 -7.78 -13.10
C ASP A 58 -15.40 -8.19 -11.62
N PRO A 59 -16.64 -8.26 -11.10
CA PRO A 59 -16.86 -8.48 -9.67
C PRO A 59 -16.27 -9.80 -9.13
N LEU A 60 -16.26 -10.86 -9.94
CA LEU A 60 -15.66 -12.14 -9.54
C LEU A 60 -14.14 -12.01 -9.44
N MET A 61 -13.50 -11.32 -10.39
CA MET A 61 -12.07 -11.02 -10.33
C MET A 61 -11.72 -10.08 -9.19
N ALA A 62 -12.50 -9.03 -8.95
CA ALA A 62 -12.32 -8.11 -7.83
C ALA A 62 -12.38 -8.86 -6.50
N ARG A 63 -13.35 -9.77 -6.35
CA ARG A 63 -13.52 -10.61 -5.16
C ARG A 63 -12.32 -11.52 -4.91
N GLN A 64 -11.84 -12.20 -5.94
CA GLN A 64 -10.67 -13.07 -5.83
C GLN A 64 -9.41 -12.27 -5.52
N PHE A 65 -9.20 -11.14 -6.19
CA PHE A 65 -8.06 -10.26 -5.99
C PHE A 65 -8.03 -9.67 -4.57
N ALA A 66 -9.17 -9.19 -4.07
CA ALA A 66 -9.30 -8.71 -2.70
C ALA A 66 -8.99 -9.82 -1.68
N GLN A 67 -9.47 -11.05 -1.92
CA GLN A 67 -9.19 -12.21 -1.07
C GLN A 67 -7.70 -12.47 -0.91
N VAL A 68 -6.98 -12.57 -2.02
CA VAL A 68 -5.53 -12.83 -1.99
C VAL A 68 -4.75 -11.63 -1.47
N THR A 69 -5.24 -10.41 -1.65
CA THR A 69 -4.56 -9.19 -1.19
C THR A 69 -4.69 -9.00 0.31
N PHE A 70 -5.90 -9.10 0.87
CA PHE A 70 -6.15 -8.81 2.28
C PHE A 70 -5.87 -9.99 3.21
N LEU A 71 -5.96 -11.24 2.74
CA LEU A 71 -5.73 -12.43 3.56
C LEU A 71 -4.33 -13.02 3.41
N ALA A 72 -3.50 -12.52 2.50
CA ALA A 72 -2.11 -12.97 2.40
C ALA A 72 -1.29 -12.47 3.60
N ASP A 73 -0.42 -13.34 4.09
CA ASP A 73 0.59 -13.01 5.09
C ASP A 73 1.98 -13.38 4.57
N ASN A 74 2.75 -12.37 4.19
CA ASN A 74 4.11 -12.51 3.67
C ASN A 74 5.19 -12.12 4.68
N ARG A 75 4.86 -11.98 5.98
CA ARG A 75 5.83 -11.53 7.00
C ARG A 75 7.03 -12.48 7.10
N ALA A 76 6.79 -13.79 7.00
CA ALA A 76 7.84 -14.81 6.99
C ALA A 76 8.70 -14.82 5.72
N ASP A 77 8.28 -14.10 4.67
CA ASP A 77 9.02 -13.98 3.41
C ASP A 77 9.94 -12.75 3.38
N LEU A 78 9.70 -11.73 4.21
CA LEU A 78 10.49 -10.49 4.24
C LEU A 78 12.00 -10.73 4.45
N PRO A 79 12.44 -11.62 5.36
CA PRO A 79 13.87 -11.91 5.52
C PRO A 79 14.52 -12.60 4.32
N LYS A 80 13.72 -13.09 3.37
CA LYS A 80 14.19 -13.77 2.15
C LYS A 80 14.45 -12.78 1.01
N VAL A 81 14.11 -11.50 1.17
CA VAL A 81 14.36 -10.46 0.16
C VAL A 81 15.85 -10.15 0.12
N THR A 82 16.51 -10.52 -0.97
CA THR A 82 17.97 -10.33 -1.16
C THR A 82 18.34 -9.14 -2.04
N ILE A 83 17.34 -8.41 -2.55
CA ILE A 83 17.55 -7.28 -3.46
C ILE A 83 17.40 -5.98 -2.67
N PRO A 84 18.34 -5.01 -2.81
CA PRO A 84 18.21 -3.70 -2.18
C PRO A 84 16.87 -3.05 -2.49
N SER A 85 16.13 -2.66 -1.46
CA SER A 85 14.73 -2.25 -1.59
C SER A 85 14.47 -0.86 -1.00
N LEU A 86 13.70 -0.02 -1.70
CA LEU A 86 13.19 1.25 -1.16
C LEU A 86 11.76 1.06 -0.67
N ILE A 87 11.49 1.45 0.57
CA ILE A 87 10.16 1.53 1.16
C ILE A 87 9.79 3.01 1.27
N ILE A 88 8.75 3.41 0.54
CA ILE A 88 8.18 4.76 0.59
C ILE A 88 6.92 4.71 1.45
N GLN A 89 6.99 5.28 2.65
CA GLN A 89 5.88 5.33 3.60
C GLN A 89 5.17 6.68 3.52
N CYS A 90 3.85 6.66 3.37
CA CYS A 90 3.01 7.84 3.55
C CYS A 90 2.90 8.20 5.04
N ARG A 91 2.85 9.50 5.35
CA ARG A 91 2.70 9.99 6.72
C ARG A 91 1.40 9.50 7.37
N ASP A 92 0.31 9.62 6.62
CA ASP A 92 -1.05 9.29 7.07
C ASP A 92 -1.69 8.30 6.10
N ASP A 93 -1.63 7.01 6.43
CA ASP A 93 -2.15 5.94 5.60
C ASP A 93 -3.02 4.99 6.45
N ALA A 94 -4.31 4.95 6.13
CA ALA A 94 -5.29 4.13 6.84
C ALA A 94 -5.19 2.64 6.48
N VAL A 95 -4.53 2.30 5.36
CA VAL A 95 -4.36 0.93 4.88
C VAL A 95 -3.07 0.33 5.43
N ALA A 96 -1.99 1.10 5.42
CA ALA A 96 -0.66 0.69 5.87
C ALA A 96 -0.05 1.73 6.82
N SER A 97 -0.33 1.56 8.12
CA SER A 97 0.17 2.47 9.16
C SER A 97 1.71 2.53 9.23
N MET A 98 2.23 3.54 9.92
CA MET A 98 3.67 3.68 10.16
C MET A 98 4.30 2.42 10.78
N ASP A 99 3.59 1.75 11.68
CA ASP A 99 4.08 0.52 12.34
C ASP A 99 4.29 -0.61 11.33
N VAL A 100 3.43 -0.72 10.32
CA VAL A 100 3.57 -1.69 9.23
C VAL A 100 4.81 -1.38 8.40
N GLY A 101 5.00 -0.12 7.99
CA GLY A 101 6.18 0.29 7.23
C GLY A 101 7.50 0.06 7.98
N LEU A 102 7.52 0.38 9.27
CA LEU A 102 8.68 0.15 10.14
C LEU A 102 8.95 -1.34 10.37
N PHE A 103 7.90 -2.15 10.50
CA PHE A 103 8.03 -3.60 10.55
C PHE A 103 8.71 -4.12 9.28
N VAL A 104 8.21 -3.74 8.09
CA VAL A 104 8.79 -4.18 6.82
C VAL A 104 10.26 -3.75 6.70
N HIS A 105 10.59 -2.52 7.09
CA HIS A 105 11.97 -2.04 7.08
C HIS A 105 12.89 -2.85 8.00
N ARG A 106 12.39 -3.26 9.17
CA ARG A 106 13.16 -4.06 10.13
C ARG A 106 13.41 -5.48 9.61
N GLU A 107 12.41 -6.09 8.97
CA GLU A 107 12.49 -7.50 8.55
C GLU A 107 13.17 -7.67 7.17
N VAL A 108 13.22 -6.63 6.33
CA VAL A 108 13.95 -6.67 5.04
C VAL A 108 15.40 -6.23 5.24
N PRO A 109 16.40 -7.12 5.09
CA PRO A 109 17.79 -6.87 5.52
C PRO A 109 18.49 -5.67 4.86
N ASP A 110 18.22 -5.44 3.57
CA ASP A 110 18.82 -4.34 2.79
C ASP A 110 17.72 -3.41 2.27
N SER A 111 17.01 -2.79 3.20
CA SER A 111 15.96 -1.83 2.88
C SER A 111 16.33 -0.41 3.28
N THR A 112 15.89 0.54 2.46
CA THR A 112 15.95 1.98 2.71
C THR A 112 14.54 2.46 2.98
N PHE A 113 14.31 3.06 4.15
CA PHE A 113 13.01 3.62 4.53
C PHE A 113 12.98 5.14 4.31
N ARG A 114 11.93 5.63 3.65
CA ARG A 114 11.68 7.06 3.41
C ARG A 114 10.23 7.38 3.70
N VAL A 115 10.01 8.34 4.59
CA VAL A 115 8.67 8.88 4.84
C VAL A 115 8.48 10.10 3.95
N ILE A 116 7.35 10.17 3.26
CA ILE A 116 6.93 11.34 2.47
C ILE A 116 5.73 12.03 3.12
N GLU A 117 5.66 13.35 2.99
CA GLU A 117 4.51 14.15 3.43
C GLU A 117 3.35 13.98 2.44
N ALA A 118 2.74 12.79 2.50
CA ALA A 118 1.59 12.38 1.70
C ALA A 118 0.56 11.68 2.61
N THR A 119 -0.71 11.93 2.33
CA THR A 119 -1.86 11.29 2.98
C THR A 119 -2.56 10.38 1.97
N GLY A 120 -2.99 9.21 2.43
CA GLY A 120 -3.59 8.14 1.65
C GLY A 120 -2.58 7.08 1.22
N HIS A 121 -3.09 6.01 0.62
CA HIS A 121 -2.31 4.85 0.19
C HIS A 121 -1.84 4.95 -1.28
N CYS A 122 -2.26 6.00 -2.00
CA CYS A 122 -1.95 6.19 -3.43
C CYS A 122 -1.06 7.42 -3.70
N PRO A 123 0.13 7.55 -3.07
CA PRO A 123 0.96 8.74 -3.25
C PRO A 123 1.46 8.91 -4.70
N HIS A 124 1.54 7.82 -5.47
CA HIS A 124 1.87 7.87 -6.89
C HIS A 124 0.82 8.61 -7.74
N VAL A 125 -0.42 8.71 -7.26
CA VAL A 125 -1.51 9.49 -7.89
C VAL A 125 -1.63 10.86 -7.23
N SER A 126 -1.70 10.88 -5.89
CA SER A 126 -2.05 12.10 -5.15
C SER A 126 -0.86 13.02 -4.87
N HIS A 127 0.35 12.48 -4.74
CA HIS A 127 1.58 13.22 -4.47
C HIS A 127 2.72 12.77 -5.42
N PRO A 128 2.50 12.82 -6.75
CA PRO A 128 3.40 12.20 -7.72
C PRO A 128 4.79 12.84 -7.72
N GLN A 129 4.89 14.16 -7.48
CA GLN A 129 6.18 14.85 -7.45
C GLN A 129 7.05 14.34 -6.28
N ALA A 130 6.47 14.18 -5.09
CA ALA A 130 7.17 13.65 -3.93
C ALA A 130 7.60 12.20 -4.18
N THR A 131 6.69 11.36 -4.68
CA THR A 131 6.97 9.96 -5.02
C THR A 131 8.12 9.84 -6.03
N VAL A 132 8.09 10.61 -7.12
CA VAL A 132 9.13 10.59 -8.15
C VAL A 132 10.47 11.09 -7.61
N ALA A 133 10.47 12.15 -6.80
CA ALA A 133 11.70 12.67 -6.20
C ALA A 133 12.38 11.61 -5.32
N THR A 134 11.63 10.97 -4.43
CA THR A 134 12.15 9.91 -3.54
C THR A 134 12.72 8.72 -4.31
N ILE A 135 12.04 8.28 -5.37
CA ILE A 135 12.54 7.20 -6.23
C ILE A 135 13.86 7.61 -6.92
N ARG A 136 13.93 8.81 -7.49
CA ARG A 136 15.13 9.29 -8.20
C ARG A 136 16.32 9.45 -7.27
N GLU A 137 16.11 9.96 -6.06
CA GLU A 137 17.16 10.10 -5.05
C GLU A 137 17.73 8.73 -4.67
N TYR A 138 16.87 7.74 -4.40
CA TYR A 138 17.29 6.39 -4.10
C TYR A 138 18.10 5.76 -5.25
N LEU A 139 17.60 5.85 -6.49
CA LEU A 139 18.32 5.29 -7.64
C LEU A 139 19.70 5.94 -7.83
N ALA A 140 19.81 7.26 -7.66
CA ALA A 140 21.09 7.96 -7.73
C ALA A 140 22.04 7.58 -6.57
N GLU A 141 21.52 7.21 -5.39
CA GLU A 141 22.31 6.64 -4.29
C GLU A 141 22.82 5.24 -4.66
N GLN A 142 21.98 4.38 -5.24
CA GLN A 142 22.36 3.03 -5.65
C GLN A 142 23.40 3.03 -6.79
N ASP A 143 23.27 3.93 -7.76
CA ASP A 143 24.25 4.13 -8.83
C ASP A 143 25.62 4.52 -8.26
N ARG A 144 25.64 5.45 -7.29
CA ARG A 144 26.88 5.88 -6.62
C ARG A 144 27.52 4.79 -5.77
N ALA A 145 26.72 3.89 -5.22
CA ALA A 145 27.18 2.73 -4.46
C ALA A 145 27.70 1.59 -5.36
N GLY A 146 27.52 1.68 -6.69
CA GLY A 146 27.92 0.63 -7.63
C GLY A 146 27.06 -0.64 -7.54
N LEU A 147 25.85 -0.54 -6.97
CA LEU A 147 24.94 -1.66 -6.74
C LEU A 147 23.98 -1.90 -7.92
N VAL A 148 23.89 -0.94 -8.85
CA VAL A 148 23.19 -1.12 -10.13
C VAL A 148 24.20 -1.62 -11.14
N ALA A 149 24.09 -2.89 -11.54
CA ALA A 149 24.79 -3.37 -12.73
C ALA A 149 24.26 -2.58 -13.94
N THR A 150 25.08 -1.72 -14.52
CA THR A 150 24.81 -1.15 -15.84
C THR A 150 24.62 -2.30 -16.83
N PRO A 151 23.57 -2.27 -17.68
CA PRO A 151 23.39 -3.26 -18.74
C PRO A 151 24.59 -3.33 -19.70
#